data_AF-A0A1Z7M563-F1
#
_entry.id   AF-A0A1Z7M563-F1
#
_cell.length_a   1.000
_cell.length_b   1.000
_cell.length_c   1.000
_cell.angle_alpha   90.00
_cell.angle_beta   90.00
_cell.angle_gamma   90.00
#
_symmetry.space_group_name_H-M   'P 1'
#
loop_
_entity.id
_entity.type
_entity.pdbx_description
1 polymer ?
#
loop_
_entity_poly.entity_id
_entity_poly.type
_entity_poly.pdbx_seq_one_letter_code
_entity_poly.pdbx_strand_id
1 'polypeptide(L)'
;MNINENILELFKDWNFWLSLITGLTAVIALVLTLMQIRLSNKQSLFERRLECYLKIDGLMQLYKENQKLLEAERKDEPLFAVDLEFLWLTNNTYLEEASEAIKKPLENPEHKKFLVKREELKMLSAEAELIFKGRSAKTISCFISDYEQLLFKMYQYQILLNNMRNYSEQFKATLEMAQKGVNETAYREKLLHAYANIKMAYLQVSKNHVMEKLKKQIKL
;
A
#
# COMPACT_ATOMS: atom_id res chain seq x y z
N MET A 1 38.11 67.38 -3.51
CA MET A 1 36.95 66.82 -4.21
C MET A 1 36.02 66.29 -3.16
N ASN A 2 34.85 66.91 -3.03
CA ASN A 2 33.99 66.79 -1.85
C ASN A 2 33.31 65.41 -1.88
N ILE A 3 33.24 64.68 -0.76
CA ILE A 3 32.58 63.35 -0.71
C ILE A 3 31.15 63.42 -1.25
N ASN A 4 30.49 64.58 -1.07
CA ASN A 4 29.17 64.87 -1.62
C ASN A 4 29.12 64.95 -3.16
N GLU A 5 30.17 65.40 -3.86
CA GLU A 5 30.18 65.48 -5.33
C GLU A 5 30.29 64.09 -5.96
N ASN A 6 31.13 63.22 -5.40
CA ASN A 6 31.25 61.82 -5.86
C ASN A 6 29.96 61.02 -5.66
N ILE A 7 29.25 61.25 -4.55
CA ILE A 7 27.94 60.62 -4.31
C ILE A 7 26.92 61.14 -5.34
N LEU A 8 26.95 62.44 -5.66
CA LEU A 8 26.04 63.05 -6.63
C LEU A 8 26.28 62.56 -8.07
N GLU A 9 27.53 62.31 -8.46
CA GLU A 9 27.87 61.70 -9.76
C GLU A 9 27.44 60.23 -9.84
N LEU A 10 27.59 59.47 -8.75
CA LEU A 10 27.18 58.06 -8.68
C LEU A 10 25.67 57.87 -8.87
N PHE A 11 24.86 58.80 -8.37
CA PHE A 11 23.41 58.81 -8.58
C PHE A 11 22.98 59.29 -9.97
N LYS A 12 23.85 59.98 -10.73
CA LYS A 12 23.61 60.34 -12.14
C LYS A 12 24.04 59.24 -13.11
N ASP A 13 24.84 58.27 -12.67
CA ASP A 13 25.30 57.17 -13.51
C ASP A 13 24.16 56.16 -13.77
N TRP A 14 23.74 56.09 -15.03
CA TRP A 14 22.72 55.15 -15.49
C TRP A 14 23.12 53.69 -15.26
N ASN A 15 24.42 53.38 -15.33
CA ASN A 15 24.92 52.02 -15.11
C ASN A 15 24.76 51.59 -13.64
N PHE A 16 24.86 52.52 -12.69
CA PHE A 16 24.61 52.25 -11.29
C PHE A 16 23.15 51.82 -11.06
N TRP A 17 22.20 52.58 -11.62
CA TRP A 17 20.77 52.25 -11.54
C TRP A 17 20.42 50.94 -12.25
N LEU A 18 20.99 50.69 -13.43
CA LEU A 18 20.83 49.41 -14.14
C LEU A 18 21.34 48.24 -13.29
N SER A 19 22.55 48.34 -12.74
CA SER A 19 23.13 47.29 -11.89
C SER A 19 22.29 47.05 -10.63
N LEU A 20 21.79 48.11 -9.99
CA LEU A 20 20.89 48.01 -8.84
C LEU A 20 19.58 47.29 -9.19
N ILE A 21 18.94 47.67 -10.31
CA ILE A 21 17.71 47.04 -10.79
C ILE A 21 17.96 45.57 -11.13
N THR A 22 19.04 45.25 -11.84
CA THR A 22 19.40 43.87 -12.18
C THR A 22 19.67 43.05 -10.92
N GLY A 23 20.41 43.60 -9.96
CA GLY A 23 20.69 42.95 -8.67
C GLY A 23 19.41 42.66 -7.87
N LEU A 24 18.52 43.64 -7.75
CA LEU A 24 17.21 43.46 -7.11
C LEU A 24 16.35 42.43 -7.84
N THR A 25 16.31 42.47 -9.16
CA THR A 25 15.56 41.52 -9.99
C THR A 25 16.07 40.09 -9.78
N ALA A 26 17.39 39.90 -9.71
CA ALA A 26 17.99 38.58 -9.44
C ALA A 26 17.63 38.05 -8.04
N VAL A 27 17.67 38.89 -7.01
CA VAL A 27 17.26 38.51 -5.64
C VAL A 27 15.79 38.12 -5.59
N ILE A 28 14.91 38.90 -6.21
CA ILE A 28 13.47 38.60 -6.28
C ILE A 28 13.24 37.28 -7.02
N ALA A 29 13.92 37.05 -8.14
CA ALA A 29 13.83 35.81 -8.90
C ALA A 29 14.21 34.59 -8.03
N LEU A 30 15.31 34.66 -7.27
CA LEU A 30 15.71 33.59 -6.35
C LEU A 30 14.65 33.31 -5.28
N VAL A 31 14.05 34.35 -4.70
CA VAL A 31 12.97 34.20 -3.71
C VAL A 31 11.77 33.49 -4.33
N LEU A 32 11.35 33.89 -5.54
CA LEU A 32 10.25 33.24 -6.26
C LEU A 32 10.55 31.77 -6.55
N THR A 33 11.76 31.44 -6.99
CA THR A 33 12.19 30.05 -7.23
C THR A 33 12.12 29.21 -5.94
N LEU A 34 12.61 29.73 -4.82
CA LEU A 34 12.54 29.03 -3.53
C LEU A 34 11.10 28.81 -3.07
N MET A 35 10.21 29.78 -3.27
CA MET A 35 8.78 29.64 -2.98
C MET A 35 8.14 28.58 -3.87
N GLN A 36 8.45 28.55 -5.17
CA GLN A 36 7.95 27.58 -6.12
C GLN A 36 8.39 26.14 -5.77
N ILE A 37 9.66 25.93 -5.41
CA ILE A 37 10.17 24.62 -4.98
C ILE A 37 9.42 24.14 -3.73
N ARG A 38 9.20 25.03 -2.75
CA ARG A 38 8.44 24.69 -1.54
C ARG A 38 6.99 24.31 -1.85
N LEU A 39 6.34 25.02 -2.78
CA LEU A 39 4.98 24.72 -3.21
C LEU A 39 4.91 23.37 -3.94
N SER A 40 5.83 23.13 -4.87
CA SER A 40 5.93 21.88 -5.63
C SER A 40 6.13 20.68 -4.69
N ASN A 41 7.03 20.80 -3.71
CA ASN A 41 7.24 19.74 -2.70
C ASN A 41 5.97 19.45 -1.87
N LYS A 42 5.20 20.49 -1.53
CA LYS A 42 3.92 20.33 -0.82
C LYS A 42 2.87 19.62 -1.68
N GLN A 43 2.77 19.99 -2.96
CA GLN A 43 1.86 19.35 -3.92
C GLN A 43 2.23 17.89 -4.14
N SER A 44 3.51 17.59 -4.34
CA SER A 44 4.00 16.20 -4.48
C SER A 44 3.67 15.34 -3.24
N LEU A 45 3.84 15.88 -2.03
CA LEU A 45 3.47 15.17 -0.81
C LEU A 45 1.95 14.96 -0.69
N PHE A 46 1.16 15.96 -1.08
CA PHE A 46 -0.30 15.87 -1.11
C PHE A 46 -0.76 14.75 -2.04
N GLU A 47 -0.25 14.71 -3.27
CA GLU A 47 -0.59 13.70 -4.27
C GLU A 47 -0.24 12.29 -3.79
N ARG A 48 0.98 12.09 -3.27
CA ARG A 48 1.41 10.79 -2.72
C ARG A 48 0.54 10.34 -1.55
N ARG A 49 0.18 11.24 -0.64
CA ARG A 49 -0.73 10.91 0.48
C ARG A 49 -2.13 10.56 -0.01
N LEU A 50 -2.64 11.28 -1.00
CA LEU A 50 -3.94 11.00 -1.58
C LEU A 50 -3.96 9.63 -2.26
N GLU A 51 -2.97 9.33 -3.10
CA GLU A 51 -2.85 8.04 -3.80
C GLU A 51 -2.72 6.88 -2.80
N CYS A 52 -1.81 6.99 -1.84
CA CYS A 52 -1.64 6.00 -0.78
C CYS A 52 -2.95 5.79 0.00
N TYR A 53 -3.63 6.88 0.38
CA TYR A 53 -4.91 6.81 1.08
C TYR A 53 -5.98 6.07 0.26
N LEU A 54 -6.11 6.37 -1.04
CA LEU A 54 -7.13 5.75 -1.89
C LEU A 54 -6.89 4.25 -2.08
N LYS A 55 -5.63 3.84 -2.24
CA LYS A 55 -5.27 2.41 -2.29
C LYS A 55 -5.66 1.69 -0.99
N ILE A 56 -5.29 2.28 0.15
CA ILE A 56 -5.61 1.74 1.48
C ILE A 56 -7.13 1.68 1.69
N ASP A 57 -7.86 2.73 1.31
CA ASP A 57 -9.32 2.79 1.41
C ASP A 57 -9.96 1.67 0.60
N GLY A 58 -9.47 1.40 -0.61
CA GLY A 58 -9.91 0.26 -1.43
C GLY A 58 -9.69 -1.09 -0.74
N LEU A 59 -8.54 -1.31 -0.07
CA LEU A 59 -8.30 -2.55 0.71
C LEU A 59 -9.24 -2.67 1.90
N MET A 60 -9.46 -1.56 2.61
CA MET A 60 -10.39 -1.50 3.75
C MET A 60 -11.83 -1.79 3.34
N GLN A 61 -12.25 -1.30 2.18
CA GLN A 61 -13.58 -1.55 1.62
C GLN A 61 -13.76 -3.02 1.23
N LEU A 62 -12.81 -3.61 0.48
CA LEU A 62 -12.86 -5.03 0.13
C LEU A 62 -12.94 -5.93 1.36
N TYR A 63 -12.13 -5.66 2.38
CA TYR A 63 -12.20 -6.42 3.63
C TYR A 63 -13.59 -6.28 4.30
N LYS A 64 -14.08 -5.05 4.40
CA LYS A 64 -15.37 -4.74 5.04
C LYS A 64 -16.55 -5.40 4.35
N GLU A 65 -16.59 -5.34 3.02
CA GLU A 65 -17.68 -5.90 2.20
C GLU A 65 -17.74 -7.42 2.32
N ASN A 66 -16.58 -8.07 2.44
CA ASN A 66 -16.47 -9.53 2.52
C ASN A 66 -16.29 -10.05 3.95
N GLN A 67 -16.38 -9.17 4.96
CA GLN A 67 -16.05 -9.48 6.35
C GLN A 67 -16.82 -10.67 6.91
N LYS A 68 -18.13 -10.74 6.66
CA LYS A 68 -19.00 -11.82 7.17
C LYS A 68 -18.56 -13.20 6.67
N LEU A 69 -18.02 -13.26 5.45
CA LEU A 69 -17.58 -14.50 4.81
C LEU A 69 -16.18 -14.87 5.31
N LEU A 70 -15.27 -13.89 5.36
CA LEU A 70 -13.89 -14.09 5.80
C LEU A 70 -13.81 -14.51 7.28
N GLU A 71 -14.69 -13.96 8.11
CA GLU A 71 -14.74 -14.19 9.56
C GLU A 71 -15.75 -15.27 9.98
N ALA A 72 -16.35 -16.00 9.04
CA ALA A 72 -17.24 -17.10 9.36
C ALA A 72 -16.54 -18.17 10.21
N GLU A 73 -17.28 -18.80 11.13
CA GLU A 73 -16.76 -19.91 11.92
C GLU A 73 -16.35 -21.06 10.98
N ARG A 74 -15.09 -21.48 11.09
CA ARG A 74 -14.52 -22.51 10.22
C ARG A 74 -14.48 -23.83 10.96
N LYS A 75 -15.05 -24.85 10.34
CA LYS A 75 -14.93 -26.23 10.82
C LYS A 75 -13.50 -26.70 10.67
N ASP A 76 -13.17 -27.78 11.36
CA ASP A 76 -11.88 -28.45 11.24
C ASP A 76 -11.75 -29.27 9.94
N GLU A 77 -12.08 -28.66 8.80
CA GLU A 77 -11.99 -29.24 7.44
C GLU A 77 -11.11 -28.40 6.50
N PRO A 78 -10.65 -28.95 5.36
CA PRO A 78 -9.91 -28.17 4.37
C PRO A 78 -10.71 -26.97 3.84
N LEU A 79 -10.02 -25.85 3.64
CA LEU A 79 -10.65 -24.59 3.24
C LEU A 79 -10.77 -24.50 1.71
N PHE A 80 -11.67 -25.26 1.13
CA PHE A 80 -11.80 -25.38 -0.33
C PHE A 80 -12.21 -24.11 -1.07
N ALA A 81 -12.82 -23.13 -0.38
CA ALA A 81 -13.25 -21.86 -0.97
C ALA A 81 -12.19 -20.75 -0.93
N VAL A 82 -10.93 -21.10 -0.63
CA VAL A 82 -9.83 -20.13 -0.48
C VAL A 82 -9.60 -19.30 -1.75
N ASP A 83 -9.85 -19.89 -2.93
CA ASP A 83 -9.73 -19.22 -4.21
C ASP A 83 -10.78 -18.11 -4.38
N LEU A 84 -12.02 -18.39 -4.02
CA LEU A 84 -13.12 -17.45 -4.04
C LEU A 84 -12.87 -16.30 -3.05
N GLU A 85 -12.40 -16.61 -1.84
CA GLU A 85 -12.06 -15.59 -0.85
C GLU A 85 -10.90 -14.70 -1.31
N PHE A 86 -9.91 -15.27 -1.98
CA PHE A 86 -8.82 -14.51 -2.61
C PHE A 86 -9.35 -13.56 -3.69
N LEU A 87 -10.22 -14.05 -4.59
CA LEU A 87 -10.82 -13.24 -5.64
C LEU A 87 -11.57 -12.04 -5.07
N TRP A 88 -12.33 -12.23 -3.98
CA TRP A 88 -13.03 -11.12 -3.32
C TRP A 88 -12.07 -10.08 -2.74
N LEU A 89 -10.92 -10.50 -2.21
CA LEU A 89 -9.91 -9.60 -1.64
C LEU A 89 -9.00 -8.95 -2.69
N THR A 90 -9.05 -9.39 -3.95
CA THR A 90 -8.31 -8.75 -5.06
C THR A 90 -9.20 -7.99 -6.03
N ASN A 91 -10.52 -7.94 -5.79
CA ASN A 91 -11.51 -7.35 -6.68
C ASN A 91 -11.56 -5.80 -6.63
N ASN A 92 -10.42 -5.14 -6.79
CA ASN A 92 -10.35 -3.70 -7.00
C ASN A 92 -9.32 -3.36 -8.08
N THR A 93 -9.36 -2.14 -8.61
CA THR A 93 -8.46 -1.69 -9.70
C THR A 93 -6.98 -1.78 -9.36
N TYR A 94 -6.63 -1.81 -8.07
CA TYR A 94 -5.24 -1.91 -7.63
C TYR A 94 -4.72 -3.35 -7.66
N LEU A 95 -5.55 -4.34 -7.31
CA LEU A 95 -5.15 -5.75 -7.16
C LEU A 95 -5.72 -6.69 -8.24
N GLU A 96 -6.64 -6.22 -9.09
CA GLU A 96 -7.37 -7.03 -10.08
C GLU A 96 -6.43 -7.95 -10.89
N GLU A 97 -5.31 -7.42 -11.35
CA GLU A 97 -4.32 -8.14 -12.17
C GLU A 97 -3.75 -9.40 -11.49
N ALA A 98 -3.79 -9.49 -10.16
CA ALA A 98 -3.35 -10.65 -9.40
C ALA A 98 -4.45 -11.71 -9.20
N SER A 99 -5.71 -11.39 -9.47
CA SER A 99 -6.87 -12.24 -9.15
C SER A 99 -6.78 -13.61 -9.81
N GLU A 100 -6.38 -13.66 -11.08
CA GLU A 100 -6.29 -14.92 -11.85
C GLU A 100 -5.16 -15.84 -11.38
N ALA A 101 -4.17 -15.32 -10.64
CA ALA A 101 -3.03 -16.12 -10.18
C ALA A 101 -3.47 -17.26 -9.25
N ILE A 102 -4.59 -17.10 -8.52
CA ILE A 102 -5.09 -18.13 -7.60
C ILE A 102 -5.64 -19.35 -8.34
N LYS A 103 -6.22 -19.17 -9.54
CA LYS A 103 -6.80 -20.28 -10.31
C LYS A 103 -5.73 -21.17 -10.92
N LYS A 104 -4.59 -20.59 -11.27
CA LYS A 104 -3.44 -21.26 -11.91
C LYS A 104 -2.15 -20.89 -11.20
N PRO A 105 -1.97 -21.31 -9.93
CA PRO A 105 -0.81 -20.90 -9.18
C PRO A 105 0.47 -21.50 -9.80
N LEU A 106 1.58 -20.78 -9.66
CA LEU A 106 2.90 -21.06 -10.26
C LEU A 106 2.98 -20.94 -11.79
N GLU A 107 1.86 -20.71 -12.48
CA GLU A 107 1.87 -20.49 -13.94
C GLU A 107 2.14 -19.02 -14.29
N ASN A 108 3.02 -18.80 -15.27
CA ASN A 108 3.26 -17.47 -15.84
C ASN A 108 2.23 -17.16 -16.94
N PRO A 109 1.80 -15.90 -17.11
CA PRO A 109 2.34 -14.70 -16.45
C PRO A 109 1.71 -14.38 -15.08
N GLU A 110 0.70 -15.12 -14.64
CA GLU A 110 -0.14 -14.71 -13.50
C GLU A 110 0.55 -14.83 -12.14
N HIS A 111 1.38 -15.85 -11.97
CA HIS A 111 2.28 -15.95 -10.83
C HIS A 111 3.15 -14.69 -10.68
N LYS A 112 3.72 -14.19 -11.79
CA LYS A 112 4.53 -12.97 -11.78
C LYS A 112 3.69 -11.76 -11.40
N LYS A 113 2.49 -11.58 -11.95
CA LYS A 113 1.60 -10.46 -11.60
C LYS A 113 1.28 -10.44 -10.11
N PHE A 114 0.99 -11.61 -9.53
CA PHE A 114 0.78 -11.71 -8.08
C PHE A 114 2.02 -11.33 -7.27
N LEU A 115 3.22 -11.79 -7.65
CA LEU A 115 4.46 -11.38 -6.98
C LEU A 115 4.68 -9.87 -7.04
N VAL A 116 4.39 -9.23 -8.18
CA VAL A 116 4.45 -7.77 -8.31
C VAL A 116 3.48 -7.10 -7.34
N LYS A 117 2.20 -7.49 -7.33
CA LYS A 117 1.21 -6.90 -6.41
C LYS A 117 1.54 -7.08 -4.93
N ARG A 118 2.14 -8.21 -4.56
CA ARG A 118 2.67 -8.41 -3.20
C ARG A 118 3.76 -7.41 -2.85
N GLU A 119 4.70 -7.18 -3.76
CA GLU A 119 5.76 -6.20 -3.52
C GLU A 119 5.20 -4.77 -3.48
N GLU A 120 4.24 -4.44 -4.34
CA GLU A 120 3.52 -3.17 -4.28
C GLU A 120 2.81 -2.95 -2.94
N LEU A 121 2.17 -3.98 -2.36
CA LEU A 121 1.55 -3.88 -1.04
C LEU A 121 2.59 -3.64 0.07
N LYS A 122 3.74 -4.30 0.01
CA LYS A 122 4.84 -4.06 0.97
C LYS A 122 5.39 -2.64 0.86
N MET A 123 5.59 -2.16 -0.37
CA MET A 123 5.99 -0.78 -0.63
C MET A 123 4.93 0.20 -0.12
N LEU A 124 3.64 -0.06 -0.35
CA LEU A 124 2.53 0.75 0.15
C LEU A 124 2.53 0.81 1.69
N SER A 125 2.78 -0.31 2.36
CA SER A 125 2.90 -0.38 3.82
C SER A 125 4.04 0.51 4.34
N ALA A 126 5.24 0.38 3.76
CA ALA A 126 6.40 1.19 4.13
C ALA A 126 6.18 2.68 3.80
N GLU A 127 5.60 2.98 2.63
CA GLU A 127 5.29 4.34 2.23
C GLU A 127 4.30 5.01 3.18
N ALA A 128 3.27 4.29 3.64
CA ALA A 128 2.31 4.80 4.60
C ALA A 128 2.97 5.25 5.92
N GLU A 129 3.95 4.50 6.42
CA GLU A 129 4.72 4.91 7.62
C GLU A 129 5.58 6.15 7.39
N LEU A 130 6.09 6.35 6.17
CA LEU A 130 6.97 7.46 5.83
C LEU A 130 6.18 8.77 5.61
N ILE A 131 5.06 8.69 4.90
CA ILE A 131 4.34 9.89 4.48
C ILE A 131 3.30 10.34 5.50
N PHE A 132 2.76 9.44 6.32
CA PHE A 132 1.85 9.77 7.42
C PHE A 132 2.57 9.79 8.76
N LYS A 133 1.97 10.50 9.73
CA LYS A 133 2.59 10.73 11.05
C LYS A 133 1.83 10.01 12.16
N GLY A 134 2.60 9.62 13.18
CA GLY A 134 2.10 9.14 14.46
C GLY A 134 1.59 7.69 14.43
N ARG A 135 0.94 7.26 15.52
CA ARG A 135 0.48 5.88 15.70
C ARG A 135 -0.45 5.40 14.58
N SER A 136 -1.23 6.29 13.99
CA SER A 136 -2.11 5.97 12.85
C SER A 136 -1.34 5.44 11.63
N ALA A 137 -0.13 5.96 11.36
CA ALA A 137 0.70 5.51 10.26
C ALA A 137 1.17 4.05 10.48
N LYS A 138 1.63 3.74 11.70
CA LYS A 138 2.02 2.38 12.07
C LYS A 138 0.85 1.40 12.05
N THR A 139 -0.31 1.79 12.58
CA THR A 139 -1.50 0.94 12.58
C THR A 139 -1.96 0.60 11.16
N ILE A 140 -1.94 1.57 10.23
CA ILE A 140 -2.35 1.29 8.86
C ILE A 140 -1.31 0.47 8.10
N SER A 141 -0.01 0.69 8.36
CA SER A 141 1.06 -0.15 7.82
C SER A 141 0.91 -1.60 8.24
N CYS A 142 0.66 -1.87 9.53
CA CYS A 142 0.39 -3.23 10.00
C CYS A 142 -0.81 -3.88 9.28
N PHE A 143 -1.91 -3.13 9.09
CA PHE A 143 -3.06 -3.63 8.33
C PHE A 143 -2.69 -4.02 6.89
N ILE A 144 -1.95 -3.17 6.16
CA ILE A 144 -1.53 -3.45 4.78
C ILE A 144 -0.62 -4.70 4.74
N SER A 145 0.31 -4.81 5.69
CA SER A 145 1.19 -5.96 5.81
C SER A 145 0.43 -7.26 6.12
N ASP A 146 -0.55 -7.23 7.02
CA ASP A 146 -1.38 -8.39 7.32
C ASP A 146 -2.29 -8.77 6.13
N TYR A 147 -2.73 -7.79 5.34
CA TYR A 147 -3.52 -8.02 4.12
C TYR A 147 -2.69 -8.75 3.06
N GLU A 148 -1.46 -8.30 2.81
CA GLU A 148 -0.51 -8.95 1.92
C GLU A 148 -0.20 -10.39 2.36
N GLN A 149 0.02 -10.59 3.66
CA GLN A 149 0.31 -11.91 4.21
C GLN A 149 -0.89 -12.85 4.09
N LEU A 150 -2.12 -12.36 4.29
CA LEU A 150 -3.31 -13.16 4.07
C LEU A 150 -3.40 -13.64 2.62
N LEU A 151 -3.27 -12.73 1.65
CA LEU A 151 -3.27 -13.09 0.22
C LEU A 151 -2.19 -14.13 -0.08
N PHE A 152 -0.99 -13.98 0.50
CA PHE A 152 0.07 -14.96 0.30
C PHE A 152 -0.27 -16.32 0.92
N LYS A 153 -0.85 -16.37 2.12
CA LYS A 153 -1.27 -17.64 2.73
C LYS A 153 -2.39 -18.31 1.97
N MET A 154 -3.35 -17.56 1.46
CA MET A 154 -4.40 -18.08 0.56
C MET A 154 -3.76 -18.71 -0.68
N TYR A 155 -2.82 -18.02 -1.31
CA TYR A 155 -2.09 -18.53 -2.47
C TYR A 155 -1.29 -19.82 -2.19
N GLN A 156 -0.55 -19.85 -1.08
CA GLN A 156 0.18 -21.05 -0.66
C GLN A 156 -0.75 -22.22 -0.37
N TYR A 157 -1.90 -21.94 0.23
CA TYR A 157 -2.89 -22.96 0.55
C TYR A 157 -3.59 -23.49 -0.71
N GLN A 158 -3.84 -22.65 -1.72
CA GLN A 158 -4.37 -23.12 -3.01
C GLN A 158 -3.40 -24.05 -3.75
N ILE A 159 -2.09 -23.77 -3.72
CA ILE A 159 -1.07 -24.69 -4.24
C ILE A 159 -1.16 -26.05 -3.52
N LEU A 160 -1.30 -26.01 -2.19
CA LEU A 160 -1.44 -27.21 -1.38
C LEU A 160 -2.70 -28.01 -1.75
N LEU A 161 -3.84 -27.34 -1.95
CA LEU A 161 -5.08 -27.99 -2.38
C LEU A 161 -4.93 -28.66 -3.75
N ASN A 162 -4.23 -28.02 -4.69
CA ASN A 162 -3.91 -28.63 -5.98
C ASN A 162 -3.04 -29.88 -5.81
N ASN A 163 -2.03 -29.83 -4.95
CA ASN A 163 -1.19 -31.00 -4.65
C ASN A 163 -1.98 -32.12 -3.96
N MET A 164 -2.88 -31.77 -3.04
CA MET A 164 -3.76 -32.72 -2.35
C MET A 164 -4.69 -33.42 -3.34
N ARG A 165 -5.24 -32.69 -4.30
CA ARG A 165 -6.05 -33.23 -5.40
C ARG A 165 -5.23 -34.18 -6.27
N ASN A 166 -4.04 -33.77 -6.71
CA ASN A 166 -3.15 -34.61 -7.51
C ASN A 166 -2.77 -35.91 -6.76
N TYR A 167 -2.49 -35.82 -5.46
CA TYR A 167 -2.23 -36.99 -4.61
C TYR A 167 -3.44 -37.92 -4.56
N SER A 168 -4.64 -37.39 -4.34
CA SER A 168 -5.89 -38.18 -4.32
C SER A 168 -6.11 -38.88 -5.66
N GLU A 169 -5.93 -38.19 -6.79
CA GLU A 169 -6.09 -38.73 -8.14
C GLU A 169 -5.05 -39.82 -8.45
N GLN A 170 -3.77 -39.59 -8.09
CA GLN A 170 -2.67 -40.52 -8.35
C GLN A 170 -2.78 -41.82 -7.53
N PHE A 171 -3.14 -41.71 -6.25
CA PHE A 171 -3.14 -42.84 -5.32
C PHE A 171 -4.54 -43.39 -5.02
N LYS A 172 -5.60 -42.82 -5.62
CA LYS A 172 -7.01 -43.10 -5.29
C LYS A 172 -7.26 -42.97 -3.78
N ALA A 173 -6.59 -42.00 -3.16
CA ALA A 173 -6.58 -41.83 -1.71
C ALA A 173 -7.88 -41.16 -1.23
N THR A 174 -8.31 -41.52 -0.03
CA THR A 174 -9.39 -40.80 0.67
C THR A 174 -8.92 -39.38 1.01
N LEU A 175 -9.87 -38.48 1.29
CA LEU A 175 -9.56 -37.11 1.70
C LEU A 175 -8.61 -37.07 2.91
N GLU A 176 -8.88 -37.88 3.93
CA GLU A 176 -8.05 -37.94 5.15
C GLU A 176 -6.61 -38.36 4.85
N MET A 177 -6.42 -39.36 3.96
CA MET A 177 -5.09 -39.78 3.54
C MET A 177 -4.39 -38.69 2.73
N ALA A 178 -5.11 -37.99 1.85
CA ALA A 178 -4.55 -36.89 1.07
C ALA A 178 -4.12 -35.72 1.97
N GLN A 179 -4.94 -35.34 2.94
CA GLN A 179 -4.61 -34.30 3.94
C GLN A 179 -3.33 -34.64 4.70
N LYS A 180 -3.22 -35.88 5.21
CA LYS A 180 -2.03 -36.37 5.91
C LYS A 180 -0.81 -36.40 4.99
N GLY A 181 -0.99 -36.86 3.75
CA GLY A 181 0.07 -36.99 2.75
C GLY A 181 0.73 -35.66 2.37
N VAL A 182 -0.01 -34.55 2.45
CA VAL A 182 0.52 -33.21 2.14
C VAL A 182 0.73 -32.32 3.38
N ASN A 183 0.53 -32.86 4.59
CA ASN A 183 0.58 -32.10 5.84
C ASN A 183 -0.34 -30.85 5.84
N GLU A 184 -1.58 -31.04 5.37
CA GLU A 184 -2.53 -29.96 5.12
C GLU A 184 -2.85 -29.13 6.38
N THR A 185 -3.02 -29.80 7.53
CA THR A 185 -3.36 -29.16 8.81
C THR A 185 -2.38 -28.06 9.20
N ALA A 186 -1.07 -28.28 9.03
CA ALA A 186 -0.04 -27.29 9.36
C ALA A 186 -0.10 -26.03 8.47
N TYR A 187 -0.59 -26.15 7.24
CA TYR A 187 -0.81 -25.00 6.35
C TYR A 187 -2.14 -24.31 6.65
N ARG A 188 -3.17 -25.08 6.99
CA ARG A 188 -4.47 -24.55 7.43
C ARG A 188 -4.32 -23.68 8.67
N GLU A 189 -3.58 -24.14 9.69
CA GLU A 189 -3.29 -23.35 10.90
C GLU A 189 -2.63 -22.00 10.56
N LYS A 190 -1.63 -22.01 9.67
CA LYS A 190 -0.96 -20.76 9.23
C LYS A 190 -1.93 -19.81 8.52
N LEU A 191 -2.82 -20.35 7.69
CA LEU A 191 -3.83 -19.56 7.00
C LEU A 191 -4.88 -19.00 7.99
N LEU A 192 -5.35 -19.80 8.95
CA LEU A 192 -6.25 -19.37 10.03
C LEU A 192 -5.63 -18.25 10.88
N HIS A 193 -4.34 -18.35 11.20
CA HIS A 193 -3.62 -17.28 11.87
C HIS A 193 -3.58 -15.99 11.03
N ALA A 194 -3.41 -16.08 9.72
CA ALA A 194 -3.46 -14.91 8.84
C ALA A 194 -4.84 -14.24 8.83
N TYR A 195 -5.94 -15.01 8.80
CA TYR A 195 -7.29 -14.47 8.96
C TYR A 195 -7.47 -13.74 10.30
N ALA A 196 -6.99 -14.35 11.40
CA ALA A 196 -7.07 -13.74 12.72
C ALA A 196 -6.27 -12.42 12.79
N ASN A 197 -5.07 -12.38 12.20
CA ASN A 197 -4.23 -11.19 12.18
C ASN A 197 -4.90 -10.04 11.43
N ILE A 198 -5.38 -10.26 10.20
CA ILE A 198 -6.01 -9.18 9.43
C ILE A 198 -7.29 -8.66 10.12
N LYS A 199 -8.05 -9.55 10.77
CA LYS A 199 -9.24 -9.17 11.56
C LYS A 199 -8.85 -8.24 12.69
N MET A 200 -7.81 -8.60 13.45
CA MET A 200 -7.33 -7.76 14.54
C MET A 200 -6.80 -6.42 14.03
N ALA A 201 -6.06 -6.40 12.93
CA ALA A 201 -5.56 -5.18 12.33
C ALA A 201 -6.70 -4.27 11.83
N TYR A 202 -7.69 -4.82 11.13
CA TYR A 202 -8.88 -4.10 10.68
C TYR A 202 -9.66 -3.49 11.84
N LEU A 203 -9.87 -4.26 12.92
CA LEU A 203 -10.53 -3.77 14.14
C LEU A 203 -9.74 -2.63 14.78
N GLN A 204 -8.41 -2.69 14.80
CA GLN A 204 -7.56 -1.61 15.32
C GLN A 204 -7.69 -0.35 14.46
N VAL A 205 -7.67 -0.47 13.13
CA VAL A 205 -7.87 0.66 12.20
C VAL A 205 -9.24 1.31 12.44
N SER A 206 -10.29 0.50 12.54
CA SER A 206 -11.67 0.93 12.70
C SER A 206 -11.92 1.60 14.06
N LYS A 207 -11.57 0.94 15.17
CA LYS A 207 -11.78 1.45 16.54
C LYS A 207 -11.02 2.76 16.80
N ASN A 208 -9.84 2.92 16.20
CA ASN A 208 -9.00 4.10 16.41
C ASN A 208 -9.28 5.22 15.40
N HIS A 209 -10.29 5.07 14.53
CA HIS A 209 -10.62 6.01 13.45
C HIS A 209 -9.40 6.40 12.62
N VAL A 210 -8.57 5.41 12.27
CA VAL A 210 -7.26 5.65 11.63
C VAL A 210 -7.46 6.32 10.28
N MET A 211 -8.39 5.83 9.44
CA MET A 211 -8.64 6.42 8.12
C MET A 211 -9.00 7.91 8.21
N GLU A 212 -9.87 8.30 9.14
CA GLU A 212 -10.20 9.73 9.35
C GLU A 212 -9.00 10.57 9.79
N LYS A 213 -8.12 10.00 10.62
CA LYS A 213 -6.88 10.66 11.04
C LYS A 213 -5.89 10.81 9.87
N LEU A 214 -5.78 9.81 9.00
CA LEU A 214 -4.95 9.90 7.79
C LEU A 214 -5.49 10.94 6.82
N LYS A 215 -6.82 10.95 6.59
CA LYS A 215 -7.51 11.93 5.73
C LYS A 215 -7.25 13.38 6.17
N LYS A 216 -7.22 13.65 7.48
CA LYS A 216 -6.86 14.97 8.03
C LYS A 216 -5.42 15.40 7.72
N GLN A 217 -4.50 14.44 7.49
CA GLN A 217 -3.11 14.73 7.12
C GLN A 217 -2.92 14.93 5.61
N ILE A 218 -3.91 14.58 4.78
CA ILE A 218 -3.88 14.87 3.35
C ILE A 218 -4.12 16.36 3.11
N LYS A 219 -5.03 16.97 3.88
CA LYS A 219 -5.34 18.40 3.73
C LYS A 219 -4.10 19.26 4.04
N LEU A 220 -3.82 20.21 3.15
CA LEU A 220 -2.74 21.21 3.30
C LEU A 220 -2.98 22.15 4.48
#